data_AF-A0A954QWR8-F1
#
_entry.id   AF-A0A954QWR8-F1
#
_cell.length_a   1.000
_cell.length_b   1.000
_cell.length_c   1.000
_cell.angle_alpha   90.00
_cell.angle_beta   90.00
_cell.angle_gamma   90.00
#
_symmetry.space_group_name_H-M   'P 1'
#
loop_
_entity.id
_entity.type
_entity.pdbx_description
1 polymer ?
#
loop_
_entity_poly.entity_id
_entity_poly.type
_entity_poly.pdbx_seq_one_letter_code
_entity_poly.pdbx_strand_id
1 'polypeptide(L)'
;MAFTLRRRWAIFSLVLASSYIEAPFPSSVVVGQFNNALFAQRDGDDEYASSIFVPAPLELKRHLSVAKKALDEQRYSEAVIQLGELLAGRGEAGEAVMQDYFIGKVGEPAGTQMSLKEEALRLIGSMPPKGRELYELQFGAEARALLDQGIQNGDVDALTQVARRYFHTKAGNEASYLLGRYEMDMDHPLAAGMALQRLVDYSPESNRFEPELSVLLATCWARAGLTEKAAEVIERLRQRSGGAITIAGEKRALPSTGEEALAWLDKINGSRTEIASNSAFQWAMFRGNASRTARSNGGTPLLNSRWRLPTANDPADERVLREIADDYTKEGVAAIPSLQPLVVDGTVLMRSPRRLIGVDFRTGKRVWEWPHSNDLSLQPTDSRAVNTGNSASRRNELSQRVWEDTPYGQMSSDGRAAFFLDDLGGTAASARSVRVMPFGAFRQNMAFPNSTNS
;
A
#
# COMPACT_ATOMS: atom_id res chain seq x y z
N MET A 1 1.88 35.90 37.70
CA MET A 1 1.79 34.43 37.88
C MET A 1 0.75 33.93 36.89
N ALA A 2 1.14 33.65 35.65
CA ALA A 2 0.25 33.23 34.57
C ALA A 2 0.88 32.01 33.89
N PHE A 3 0.24 30.85 34.05
CA PHE A 3 0.67 29.60 33.43
C PHE A 3 -0.03 29.43 32.08
N THR A 4 0.75 29.52 31.00
CA THR A 4 0.38 29.10 29.65
C THR A 4 0.50 27.59 29.50
N LEU A 5 -0.60 26.88 29.22
CA LEU A 5 -0.58 25.47 28.79
C LEU A 5 -0.60 25.39 27.25
N ARG A 6 0.53 25.00 26.66
CA ARG A 6 0.61 24.54 25.26
C ARG A 6 0.01 23.12 25.16
N ARG A 7 -1.03 22.93 24.35
CA ARG A 7 -1.52 21.59 23.95
C ARG A 7 -0.92 21.19 22.60
N ARG A 8 -0.21 20.06 22.60
CA ARG A 8 0.36 19.39 21.42
C ARG A 8 -0.76 18.73 20.60
N TRP A 9 -0.74 18.93 19.28
CA TRP A 9 -1.58 18.24 18.31
C TRP A 9 -0.76 17.15 17.63
N ALA A 10 -1.24 15.91 17.65
CA ALA A 10 -0.65 14.78 16.95
C ALA A 10 -1.55 14.39 15.76
N ILE A 11 -0.96 14.34 14.57
CA ILE A 11 -1.62 14.14 13.27
C ILE A 11 -1.27 12.72 12.79
N PHE A 12 -2.27 11.94 12.36
CA PHE A 12 -2.09 10.57 11.85
C PHE A 12 -2.58 10.45 10.39
N SER A 13 -1.71 9.88 9.54
CA SER A 13 -1.79 9.64 8.08
C SER A 13 -2.36 8.26 7.62
N LEU A 14 -2.83 8.00 6.36
CA LEU A 14 -2.91 6.63 5.73
C LEU A 14 -2.57 6.44 4.19
N VAL A 15 -1.51 5.69 3.79
CA VAL A 15 -1.01 5.53 2.37
C VAL A 15 -1.61 4.29 1.68
N LEU A 16 -1.90 4.38 0.37
CA LEU A 16 -2.08 3.23 -0.53
C LEU A 16 -1.12 3.29 -1.72
N ALA A 17 -0.44 2.17 -1.98
CA ALA A 17 0.41 1.92 -3.15
C ALA A 17 -0.23 0.82 -4.00
N SER A 18 -0.15 0.96 -5.33
CA SER A 18 -0.63 -0.02 -6.31
C SER A 18 0.58 -0.58 -7.05
N SER A 19 0.73 -1.91 -7.07
CA SER A 19 1.73 -2.62 -7.87
C SER A 19 1.01 -3.71 -8.68
N TYR A 20 1.21 -3.71 -9.99
CA TYR A 20 0.79 -4.77 -10.90
C TYR A 20 1.75 -5.98 -10.76
N ILE A 21 1.21 -7.18 -10.52
CA ILE A 21 1.91 -8.47 -10.69
C ILE A 21 0.91 -9.43 -11.33
N GLU A 22 1.29 -10.01 -12.47
CA GLU A 22 0.60 -11.13 -13.12
C GLU A 22 0.98 -12.47 -12.47
N ALA A 23 0.00 -13.39 -12.38
CA ALA A 23 0.04 -14.82 -12.01
C ALA A 23 -0.68 -15.21 -10.68
N PRO A 24 -1.31 -16.41 -10.63
CA PRO A 24 -2.59 -16.62 -9.95
C PRO A 24 -2.41 -17.13 -8.51
N PHE A 25 -2.84 -16.34 -7.53
CA PHE A 25 -2.98 -16.75 -6.13
C PHE A 25 -4.30 -16.20 -5.57
N PRO A 26 -4.93 -16.87 -4.58
CA PRO A 26 -6.27 -16.56 -4.10
C PRO A 26 -6.29 -15.19 -3.42
N SER A 27 -6.77 -14.19 -4.14
CA SER A 27 -6.85 -12.80 -3.70
C SER A 27 -8.11 -12.59 -2.86
N SER A 28 -7.95 -12.62 -1.54
CA SER A 28 -8.88 -11.99 -0.63
C SER A 28 -8.58 -10.49 -0.55
N VAL A 29 -9.66 -9.69 -0.52
CA VAL A 29 -9.73 -8.26 -0.19
C VAL A 29 -9.41 -7.27 -1.32
N VAL A 30 -10.43 -6.50 -1.73
CA VAL A 30 -10.22 -5.16 -2.31
C VAL A 30 -10.41 -4.08 -1.28
N VAL A 31 -9.50 -3.14 -1.41
CA VAL A 31 -9.15 -2.06 -0.52
C VAL A 31 -10.18 -0.93 -0.59
N GLY A 32 -11.09 -0.92 0.37
CA GLY A 32 -11.25 0.23 1.26
C GLY A 32 -10.90 -0.29 2.65
N GLN A 33 -10.04 0.38 3.42
CA GLN A 33 -9.54 -0.17 4.68
C GLN A 33 -10.65 -0.56 5.66
N PHE A 34 -11.00 -1.83 5.66
CA PHE A 34 -11.71 -2.55 6.69
C PHE A 34 -11.11 -3.96 6.73
N ASN A 35 -10.28 -4.21 7.74
CA ASN A 35 -9.72 -5.54 8.01
C ASN A 35 -10.88 -6.55 8.17
N ASN A 36 -11.12 -7.39 7.18
CA ASN A 36 -11.90 -8.62 7.34
C ASN A 36 -10.93 -9.80 7.45
N ALA A 37 -10.41 -10.01 8.66
CA ALA A 37 -10.02 -11.35 9.07
C ALA A 37 -11.31 -12.11 9.37
N LEU A 38 -11.56 -13.18 8.62
CA LEU A 38 -12.54 -14.21 8.99
C LEU A 38 -12.18 -14.73 10.38
N PHE A 39 -13.00 -14.41 11.38
CA PHE A 39 -12.97 -15.13 12.65
C PHE A 39 -14.20 -16.02 12.69
N ALA A 40 -13.99 -17.31 12.41
CA ALA A 40 -14.87 -18.34 12.91
C ALA A 40 -14.79 -18.27 14.44
N GLN A 41 -15.86 -17.80 15.06
CA GLN A 41 -16.03 -17.81 16.50
C GLN A 41 -16.12 -19.28 16.94
N ARG A 42 -14.98 -19.86 17.29
CA ARG A 42 -14.91 -21.10 18.06
C ARG A 42 -14.69 -20.67 19.50
N ASP A 43 -15.73 -20.79 20.32
CA ASP A 43 -15.59 -20.65 21.77
C ASP A 43 -14.65 -21.75 22.26
N GLY A 44 -13.51 -21.34 22.81
CA GLY A 44 -12.49 -22.21 23.36
C GLY A 44 -11.21 -21.41 23.57
N ASP A 45 -10.79 -21.30 24.83
CA ASP A 45 -9.55 -20.68 25.26
C ASP A 45 -8.38 -21.10 24.37
N ASP A 46 -7.84 -20.17 23.58
CA ASP A 46 -6.53 -20.36 22.97
C ASP A 46 -5.85 -19.01 22.69
N GLU A 47 -4.74 -18.84 23.39
CA GLU A 47 -3.79 -17.72 23.42
C GLU A 47 -2.99 -17.64 22.10
N TYR A 48 -3.68 -17.45 20.97
CA TYR A 48 -3.06 -17.19 19.68
C TYR A 48 -3.66 -15.94 19.06
N ALA A 49 -3.08 -14.77 19.36
CA ALA A 49 -3.17 -13.65 18.45
C ALA A 49 -2.51 -14.10 17.13
N SER A 50 -3.32 -14.63 16.21
CA SER A 50 -2.87 -15.15 14.93
C SER A 50 -2.10 -14.05 14.18
N SER A 51 -0.80 -14.25 14.02
CA SER A 51 0.02 -13.42 13.14
C SER A 51 -0.61 -13.42 11.76
N ILE A 52 -0.92 -12.22 11.23
CA ILE A 52 -1.42 -12.04 9.85
C ILE A 52 -0.41 -12.59 8.83
N PHE A 53 0.87 -12.68 9.21
CA PHE A 53 1.95 -13.22 8.39
C PHE A 53 2.13 -14.73 8.58
N VAL A 54 2.27 -15.43 7.45
CA VAL A 54 2.68 -16.83 7.40
C VAL A 54 4.06 -16.98 8.07
N PRO A 55 4.23 -17.93 9.01
CA PRO A 55 5.51 -18.13 9.68
C PRO A 55 6.57 -18.62 8.68
N ALA A 56 7.81 -18.17 8.86
CA ALA A 56 8.90 -18.60 8.00
C ALA A 56 9.19 -20.11 8.14
N PRO A 57 9.52 -20.80 7.02
CA PRO A 57 10.04 -22.17 7.03
C PRO A 57 11.21 -22.34 7.99
N LEU A 58 11.34 -23.54 8.55
CA LEU A 58 12.36 -23.85 9.56
C LEU A 58 13.77 -23.72 9.00
N GLU A 59 13.94 -24.05 7.72
CA GLU A 59 15.20 -23.99 6.98
C GLU A 59 15.74 -22.56 6.93
N LEU A 60 14.88 -21.59 6.58
CA LEU A 60 15.26 -20.18 6.51
C LEU A 60 15.59 -19.59 7.89
N LYS A 61 14.83 -19.99 8.93
CA LYS A 61 15.13 -19.62 10.32
C LYS A 61 16.48 -20.20 10.78
N ARG A 62 16.81 -21.41 10.34
CA ARG A 62 18.08 -22.08 10.65
C ARG A 62 19.28 -21.36 10.03
N HIS A 63 19.19 -20.93 8.77
CA HIS A 63 20.27 -20.14 8.16
C HIS A 63 20.58 -18.88 8.99
N LEU A 64 19.55 -18.16 9.43
CA LEU A 64 19.73 -16.97 10.25
C LEU A 64 20.31 -17.28 11.64
N SER A 65 19.86 -18.35 12.30
CA SER A 65 20.36 -18.70 13.64
C SER A 65 21.81 -19.17 13.62
N VAL A 66 22.20 -19.98 12.62
CA VAL A 66 23.59 -20.41 12.42
C VAL A 66 24.49 -19.22 12.08
N ALA A 67 24.02 -18.31 11.22
CA ALA A 67 24.77 -17.11 10.88
C ALA A 67 25.04 -16.23 12.11
N LYS A 68 24.05 -16.01 12.98
CA LYS A 68 24.22 -15.22 14.21
C LYS A 68 25.28 -15.83 15.12
N LYS A 69 25.22 -17.15 15.35
CA LYS A 69 26.23 -17.87 16.14
C LYS A 69 27.63 -17.76 15.52
N ALA A 70 27.75 -17.90 14.21
CA ALA A 70 29.03 -17.75 13.51
C ALA A 70 29.59 -16.32 13.62
N LEU A 71 28.74 -15.29 13.64
CA LEU A 71 29.17 -13.90 13.86
C LEU A 71 29.68 -13.69 15.28
N ASP A 72 29.00 -14.23 16.29
CA ASP A 72 29.41 -14.14 17.69
C ASP A 72 30.78 -14.80 17.91
N GLU A 73 31.05 -15.90 17.21
CA GLU A 73 32.32 -16.63 17.23
C GLU A 73 33.38 -16.07 16.24
N GLN A 74 33.09 -14.94 15.58
CA GLN A 74 33.96 -14.31 14.56
C GLN A 74 34.31 -15.20 13.36
N ARG A 75 33.51 -16.23 13.09
CA ARG A 75 33.63 -17.14 11.93
C ARG A 75 32.94 -16.54 10.71
N TYR A 76 33.47 -15.42 10.21
CA TYR A 76 32.85 -14.63 9.16
C TYR A 76 32.58 -15.38 7.85
N SER A 77 33.47 -16.29 7.43
CA SER A 77 33.29 -17.06 6.18
C SER A 77 32.01 -17.91 6.22
N GLU A 78 31.73 -18.55 7.36
CA GLU A 78 30.50 -19.35 7.52
C GLU A 78 29.27 -18.45 7.59
N ALA A 79 29.34 -17.35 8.34
CA ALA A 79 28.24 -16.38 8.41
C ALA A 79 27.87 -15.83 7.03
N VAL A 80 28.86 -15.48 6.21
CA VAL A 80 28.67 -14.97 4.84
C VAL A 80 27.94 -15.98 3.97
N ILE A 81 28.32 -17.27 4.01
CA ILE A 81 27.66 -18.32 3.25
C ILE A 81 26.19 -18.45 3.69
N GLN A 82 25.93 -18.57 4.99
CA GLN A 82 24.56 -18.76 5.50
C GLN A 82 23.63 -17.57 5.19
N LEU A 83 24.13 -16.34 5.34
CA LEU A 83 23.36 -15.13 5.03
C LEU A 83 23.20 -14.91 3.53
N GLY A 84 24.23 -15.23 2.75
CA GLY A 84 24.16 -15.18 1.30
C GLY A 84 23.16 -16.17 0.73
N GLU A 85 23.10 -17.40 1.24
CA GLU A 85 22.10 -18.39 0.82
C GLU A 85 20.66 -17.94 1.16
N LEU A 86 20.47 -17.32 2.34
CA LEU A 86 19.19 -16.74 2.74
C LEU A 86 18.73 -15.60 1.80
N LEU A 87 19.66 -14.87 1.17
CA LEU A 87 19.37 -13.76 0.25
C LEU A 87 19.30 -14.18 -1.22
N ALA A 88 20.27 -14.98 -1.67
CA ALA A 88 20.41 -15.44 -3.06
C ALA A 88 19.38 -16.51 -3.42
N GLY A 89 18.94 -17.27 -2.42
CA GLY A 89 17.87 -18.25 -2.57
C GLY A 89 18.25 -19.47 -3.39
N ARG A 90 19.50 -19.93 -3.30
CA ARG A 90 19.93 -21.16 -3.98
C ARG A 90 19.45 -22.37 -3.16
N GLY A 91 18.16 -22.68 -3.26
CA GLY A 91 17.56 -23.84 -2.61
C GLY A 91 16.32 -24.34 -3.34
N GLU A 92 15.97 -25.61 -3.11
CA GLU A 92 14.86 -26.36 -3.73
C GLU A 92 13.44 -25.83 -3.43
N ALA A 93 13.32 -24.64 -2.83
CA ALA A 93 12.07 -24.03 -2.40
C ALA A 93 11.65 -22.87 -3.33
N GLY A 94 11.53 -23.17 -4.62
CA GLY A 94 11.42 -22.23 -5.76
C GLY A 94 10.37 -21.10 -5.65
N GLU A 95 9.39 -21.19 -4.74
CA GLU A 95 8.39 -20.13 -4.49
C GLU A 95 8.46 -19.52 -3.07
N ALA A 96 8.78 -20.32 -2.05
CA ALA A 96 8.86 -19.86 -0.66
C ALA A 96 9.97 -18.82 -0.45
N VAL A 97 11.06 -18.91 -1.22
CA VAL A 97 12.23 -18.02 -1.08
C VAL A 97 11.98 -16.63 -1.69
N MET A 98 11.03 -16.50 -2.61
CA MET A 98 10.66 -15.20 -3.19
C MET A 98 9.88 -14.32 -2.21
N GLN A 99 9.21 -14.93 -1.24
CA GLN A 99 8.43 -14.22 -0.21
C GLN A 99 9.33 -13.63 0.87
N ASP A 100 8.86 -12.56 1.50
CA ASP A 100 9.50 -11.98 2.68
C ASP A 100 8.76 -12.48 3.92
N TYR A 101 9.50 -13.11 4.83
CA TYR A 101 8.98 -13.57 6.11
C TYR A 101 9.39 -12.62 7.22
N PHE A 102 8.48 -12.32 8.13
CA PHE A 102 8.67 -11.33 9.17
C PHE A 102 9.10 -11.94 10.51
N ILE A 103 10.01 -11.25 11.19
CA ILE A 103 10.52 -11.58 12.52
C ILE A 103 9.80 -10.67 13.53
N GLY A 104 9.09 -11.26 14.48
CA GLY A 104 8.44 -10.55 15.58
C GLY A 104 7.78 -11.52 16.55
N LYS A 105 7.72 -11.16 17.84
CA LYS A 105 6.89 -11.90 18.80
C LYS A 105 5.43 -11.51 18.60
N VAL A 106 4.58 -12.53 18.55
CA VAL A 106 3.13 -12.36 18.63
C VAL A 106 2.79 -11.60 19.92
N GLY A 107 2.15 -10.44 19.81
CA GLY A 107 1.64 -9.68 20.96
C GLY A 107 2.44 -8.47 21.43
N GLU A 108 3.60 -8.15 20.86
CA GLU A 108 4.27 -6.87 21.15
C GLU A 108 3.63 -5.72 20.32
N PRO A 109 3.44 -4.52 20.91
CA PRO A 109 2.75 -3.42 20.23
C PRO A 109 3.51 -2.95 18.98
N ALA A 110 2.99 -3.38 17.83
CA ALA A 110 3.05 -2.77 16.50
C ALA A 110 4.25 -1.83 16.20
N GLY A 111 5.46 -2.34 16.33
CA GLY A 111 6.60 -1.83 15.56
C GLY A 111 6.59 -2.43 14.15
N THR A 112 7.23 -1.77 13.20
CA THR A 112 7.54 -2.36 11.89
C THR A 112 8.25 -3.69 12.11
N GLN A 113 7.61 -4.80 11.76
CA GLN A 113 8.25 -6.11 11.83
C GLN A 113 9.34 -6.17 10.77
N MET A 114 10.55 -6.59 11.18
CA MET A 114 11.70 -6.70 10.28
C MET A 114 11.65 -8.04 9.55
N SER A 115 11.95 -8.08 8.25
CA SER A 115 11.97 -9.34 7.52
C SER A 115 13.24 -10.16 7.77
N LEU A 116 13.21 -11.48 7.52
CA LEU A 116 14.40 -12.34 7.55
C LEU A 116 15.51 -11.83 6.63
N LYS A 117 15.13 -11.36 5.43
CA LYS A 117 16.08 -10.83 4.45
C LYS A 117 16.63 -9.48 4.89
N GLU A 118 15.80 -8.61 5.46
CA GLU A 118 16.22 -7.33 5.99
C GLU A 118 17.20 -7.50 7.17
N GLU A 119 16.93 -8.43 8.08
CA GLU A 119 17.86 -8.78 9.16
C GLU A 119 19.16 -9.36 8.60
N ALA A 120 19.11 -10.22 7.57
CA ALA A 120 20.30 -10.75 6.94
C ALA A 120 21.17 -9.65 6.29
N LEU A 121 20.53 -8.73 5.56
CA LEU A 121 21.18 -7.56 4.99
C LEU A 121 21.79 -6.68 6.09
N ARG A 122 21.07 -6.44 7.19
CA ARG A 122 21.60 -5.67 8.33
C ARG A 122 22.82 -6.34 8.94
N LEU A 123 22.79 -7.66 9.14
CA LEU A 123 23.91 -8.43 9.68
C LEU A 123 25.15 -8.34 8.79
N ILE A 124 25.00 -8.53 7.48
CA ILE A 124 26.11 -8.37 6.51
C ILE A 124 26.68 -6.95 6.56
N GLY A 125 25.82 -5.93 6.55
CA GLY A 125 26.25 -4.52 6.58
C GLY A 125 26.97 -4.14 7.88
N SER A 126 26.61 -4.78 8.99
CA SER A 126 27.21 -4.55 10.32
C SER A 126 28.52 -5.30 10.56
N MET A 127 28.93 -6.20 9.64
CA MET A 127 30.19 -6.94 9.79
C MET A 127 31.40 -5.99 9.74
N PRO A 128 32.51 -6.33 10.43
CA PRO A 128 33.78 -5.63 10.25
C PRO A 128 34.26 -5.69 8.79
N PRO A 129 35.20 -4.82 8.36
CA PRO A 129 35.71 -4.78 7.00
C PRO A 129 36.09 -6.16 6.44
N LYS A 130 36.79 -6.99 7.24
CA LYS A 130 37.16 -8.36 6.88
C LYS A 130 35.96 -9.24 6.50
N GLY A 131 34.84 -9.15 7.23
CA GLY A 131 33.63 -9.93 6.92
C GLY A 131 32.96 -9.46 5.63
N ARG A 132 32.93 -8.16 5.37
CA ARG A 132 32.37 -7.59 4.14
C ARG A 132 33.24 -7.91 2.91
N GLU A 133 34.56 -7.91 3.06
CA GLU A 133 35.49 -8.36 2.01
C GLU A 133 35.29 -9.84 1.66
N LEU A 134 35.01 -10.70 2.66
CA LEU A 134 34.67 -12.10 2.41
C LEU A 134 33.33 -12.23 1.66
N TYR A 135 32.35 -11.38 1.96
CA TYR A 135 31.09 -11.34 1.22
C TYR A 135 31.30 -10.94 -0.25
N GLU A 136 32.10 -9.90 -0.50
CA GLU A 136 32.50 -9.50 -1.86
C GLU A 136 33.25 -10.63 -2.58
N LEU A 137 34.18 -11.32 -1.91
CA LEU A 137 34.92 -12.43 -2.50
C LEU A 137 33.99 -13.61 -2.86
N GLN A 138 32.99 -13.89 -2.02
CA GLN A 138 32.09 -15.02 -2.20
C GLN A 138 31.04 -14.77 -3.30
N PHE A 139 30.47 -13.56 -3.36
CA PHE A 139 29.30 -13.25 -4.20
C PHE A 139 29.55 -12.20 -5.29
N GLY A 140 30.67 -11.47 -5.23
CA GLY A 140 30.92 -10.33 -6.13
C GLY A 140 31.04 -10.71 -7.61
N ALA A 141 31.67 -11.85 -7.93
CA ALA A 141 31.84 -12.28 -9.32
C ALA A 141 30.50 -12.63 -10.00
N GLU A 142 29.63 -13.35 -9.29
CA GLU A 142 28.28 -13.66 -9.76
C GLU A 142 27.42 -12.40 -9.87
N ALA A 143 27.45 -11.53 -8.85
CA ALA A 143 26.71 -10.28 -8.85
C ALA A 143 27.11 -9.38 -10.03
N ARG A 144 28.42 -9.31 -10.35
CA ARG A 144 28.92 -8.56 -11.50
C ARG A 144 28.44 -9.17 -12.81
N ALA A 145 28.53 -10.49 -12.97
CA ALA A 145 28.07 -11.17 -14.19
C ALA A 145 26.57 -10.94 -14.44
N LEU A 146 25.73 -11.06 -13.40
CA LEU A 146 24.29 -10.81 -13.50
C LEU A 146 23.98 -9.33 -13.80
N LEU A 147 24.73 -8.40 -13.21
CA LEU A 147 24.60 -6.97 -13.51
C LEU A 147 24.99 -6.65 -14.95
N ASP A 148 26.11 -7.18 -15.44
CA ASP A 148 26.58 -6.96 -16.81
C ASP A 148 25.55 -7.46 -17.83
N GLN A 149 24.98 -8.65 -17.59
CA GLN A 149 23.91 -9.19 -18.41
C GLN A 149 22.66 -8.31 -18.38
N GLY A 150 22.25 -7.83 -17.19
CA GLY A 150 21.11 -6.93 -17.03
C GLY A 150 21.29 -5.61 -17.78
N ILE A 151 22.48 -5.00 -17.68
CA ILE A 151 22.81 -3.76 -18.39
C ILE A 151 22.81 -3.97 -19.91
N GLN A 152 23.41 -5.06 -20.40
CA GLN A 152 23.47 -5.35 -21.83
C GLN A 152 22.08 -5.55 -22.46
N ASN A 153 21.16 -6.16 -21.71
CA ASN A 153 19.82 -6.48 -22.19
C ASN A 153 18.78 -5.38 -21.87
N GLY A 154 19.14 -4.36 -21.08
CA GLY A 154 18.17 -3.40 -20.55
C GLY A 154 17.16 -4.05 -19.59
N ASP A 155 17.54 -5.14 -18.92
CA ASP A 155 16.68 -5.93 -18.04
C ASP A 155 16.69 -5.36 -16.63
N VAL A 156 15.66 -4.55 -16.32
CA VAL A 156 15.48 -3.90 -15.01
C VAL A 156 15.18 -4.92 -13.91
N ASP A 157 14.56 -6.05 -14.22
CA ASP A 157 14.29 -7.10 -13.24
C ASP A 157 15.60 -7.76 -12.80
N ALA A 158 16.54 -7.97 -13.72
CA ALA A 158 17.89 -8.43 -13.37
C ALA A 158 18.61 -7.42 -12.46
N LEU A 159 18.54 -6.12 -12.75
CA LEU A 159 19.09 -5.07 -11.87
C LEU A 159 18.45 -5.13 -10.47
N THR A 160 17.13 -5.30 -10.41
CA THR A 160 16.38 -5.43 -9.16
C THR A 160 16.82 -6.67 -8.37
N GLN A 161 17.05 -7.80 -9.03
CA GLN A 161 17.56 -9.01 -8.39
C GLN A 161 18.96 -8.79 -7.81
N VAL A 162 19.87 -8.16 -8.56
CA VAL A 162 21.22 -7.84 -8.07
C VAL A 162 21.17 -6.89 -6.86
N ALA A 163 20.38 -5.83 -6.95
CA ALA A 163 20.20 -4.86 -5.86
C ALA A 163 19.61 -5.49 -4.60
N ARG A 164 18.69 -6.46 -4.74
CA ARG A 164 18.05 -7.15 -3.60
C ARG A 164 18.94 -8.24 -2.99
N ARG A 165 19.55 -9.10 -3.81
CA ARG A 165 20.29 -10.30 -3.36
C ARG A 165 21.74 -10.02 -2.99
N TYR A 166 22.37 -9.12 -3.72
CA TYR A 166 23.81 -8.86 -3.64
C TYR A 166 24.12 -7.43 -3.20
N PHE A 167 23.19 -6.76 -2.49
CA PHE A 167 23.29 -5.34 -2.12
C PHE A 167 24.67 -4.93 -1.58
N HIS A 168 25.28 -5.75 -0.71
CA HIS A 168 26.57 -5.45 -0.07
C HIS A 168 27.80 -5.74 -0.93
N THR A 169 27.61 -6.12 -2.20
CA THR A 169 28.70 -6.20 -3.18
C THR A 169 28.85 -4.89 -3.94
N LYS A 170 30.00 -4.67 -4.60
CA LYS A 170 30.20 -3.52 -5.49
C LYS A 170 29.17 -3.47 -6.62
N ALA A 171 28.85 -4.62 -7.21
CA ALA A 171 27.82 -4.75 -8.24
C ALA A 171 26.41 -4.47 -7.68
N GLY A 172 26.10 -4.93 -6.46
CA GLY A 172 24.85 -4.62 -5.78
C GLY A 172 24.62 -3.14 -5.52
N ASN A 173 25.68 -2.42 -5.13
CA ASN A 173 25.62 -0.97 -4.96
C ASN A 173 25.39 -0.25 -6.30
N GLU A 174 26.10 -0.67 -7.34
CA GLU A 174 25.92 -0.12 -8.69
C GLU A 174 24.51 -0.40 -9.25
N ALA A 175 24.00 -1.61 -9.08
CA ALA A 175 22.64 -1.98 -9.47
C ALA A 175 21.59 -1.14 -8.73
N SER A 176 21.76 -0.93 -7.42
CA SER A 176 20.84 -0.10 -6.62
C SER A 176 20.86 1.36 -7.07
N TYR A 177 22.03 1.87 -7.45
CA TYR A 177 22.19 3.23 -7.97
C TYR A 177 21.51 3.41 -9.33
N LEU A 178 21.73 2.45 -10.24
CA LEU A 178 21.08 2.42 -11.55
C LEU A 178 19.56 2.27 -11.43
N LEU A 179 19.08 1.41 -10.54
CA LEU A 179 17.65 1.26 -10.26
C LEU A 179 17.05 2.57 -9.73
N GLY A 180 17.74 3.27 -8.84
CA GLY A 180 17.32 4.60 -8.37
C GLY A 180 17.19 5.63 -9.50
N ARG A 181 18.09 5.62 -10.49
CA ARG A 181 17.98 6.47 -11.69
C ARG A 181 16.80 6.06 -12.56
N TYR A 182 16.66 4.77 -12.84
CA TYR A 182 15.57 4.23 -13.64
C TYR A 182 14.19 4.59 -13.05
N GLU A 183 13.99 4.39 -11.75
CA GLU A 183 12.73 4.75 -11.06
C GLU A 183 12.46 6.25 -11.13
N MET A 184 13.50 7.08 -11.08
CA MET A 184 13.34 8.53 -11.23
C MET A 184 12.93 8.91 -12.67
N ASP A 185 13.50 8.25 -13.69
CA ASP A 185 13.14 8.45 -15.10
C ASP A 185 11.68 8.01 -15.37
N MET A 186 11.18 7.05 -14.61
CA MET A 186 9.77 6.60 -14.63
C MET A 186 8.82 7.48 -13.78
N ASP A 187 9.30 8.60 -13.23
CA ASP A 187 8.57 9.50 -12.32
C ASP A 187 8.04 8.82 -11.05
N HIS A 188 8.82 7.88 -10.49
CA HIS A 188 8.59 7.25 -9.19
C HIS A 188 9.53 7.80 -8.10
N PRO A 189 9.44 9.09 -7.72
CA PRO A 189 10.44 9.75 -6.89
C PRO A 189 10.58 9.14 -5.49
N LEU A 190 9.49 8.60 -4.93
CA LEU A 190 9.55 7.94 -3.62
C LEU A 190 10.34 6.62 -3.69
N ALA A 191 10.10 5.79 -4.71
CA ALA A 191 10.80 4.52 -4.89
C ALA A 191 12.30 4.76 -5.17
N ALA A 192 12.60 5.70 -6.08
CA ALA A 192 13.97 6.15 -6.35
C ALA A 192 14.67 6.64 -5.09
N GLY A 193 14.01 7.52 -4.32
CA GLY A 193 14.55 8.05 -3.06
C GLY A 193 14.84 6.94 -2.04
N MET A 194 13.97 5.93 -1.90
CA MET A 194 14.20 4.81 -0.99
C MET A 194 15.40 3.95 -1.42
N ALA A 195 15.56 3.66 -2.71
CA ALA A 195 16.70 2.90 -3.22
C ALA A 195 18.03 3.63 -3.00
N LEU A 196 18.07 4.93 -3.29
CA LEU A 196 19.26 5.77 -3.13
C LEU A 196 19.59 6.04 -1.66
N GLN A 197 18.59 6.26 -0.81
CA GLN A 197 18.78 6.43 0.64
C GLN A 197 19.44 5.20 1.26
N ARG A 198 19.04 4.01 0.82
CA ARG A 198 19.65 2.75 1.27
C ARG A 198 21.16 2.68 0.96
N LEU A 199 21.61 3.22 -0.18
CA LEU A 199 23.04 3.33 -0.48
C LEU A 199 23.75 4.27 0.50
N VAL A 200 23.16 5.43 0.78
CA VAL A 200 23.71 6.40 1.74
C VAL A 200 23.84 5.80 3.14
N ASP A 201 22.83 5.03 3.57
CA ASP A 201 22.78 4.50 4.94
C ASP A 201 23.70 3.29 5.16
N TYR A 202 23.87 2.45 4.14
CA TYR A 202 24.48 1.12 4.32
C TYR A 202 25.69 0.83 3.43
N SER A 203 25.92 1.56 2.34
CA SER A 203 27.07 1.31 1.45
C SER A 203 28.31 2.10 1.89
N PRO A 204 29.44 1.42 2.18
CA PRO A 204 30.73 2.08 2.40
C PRO A 204 31.26 2.79 1.14
N GLU A 205 30.83 2.34 -0.04
CA GLU A 205 31.24 2.83 -1.35
C GLU A 205 30.31 3.93 -1.88
N SER A 206 29.35 4.41 -1.08
CA SER A 206 28.41 5.47 -1.47
C SER A 206 29.12 6.73 -1.98
N ASN A 207 30.32 7.03 -1.45
CA ASN A 207 31.16 8.14 -1.90
C ASN A 207 31.55 8.09 -3.39
N ARG A 208 31.61 6.90 -4.01
CA ARG A 208 31.92 6.76 -5.45
C ARG A 208 30.87 7.42 -6.34
N PHE A 209 29.62 7.50 -5.89
CA PHE A 209 28.50 8.03 -6.66
C PHE A 209 28.27 9.53 -6.46
N GLU A 210 29.12 10.18 -5.69
CA GLU A 210 28.92 11.57 -5.27
C GLU A 210 29.61 12.52 -6.25
N PRO A 211 29.06 13.73 -6.47
CA PRO A 211 27.91 14.34 -5.79
C PRO A 211 26.53 13.95 -6.36
N GLU A 212 26.48 13.19 -7.45
CA GLU A 212 25.23 12.87 -8.17
C GLU A 212 24.24 12.13 -7.27
N LEU A 213 24.70 11.20 -6.44
CA LEU A 213 23.86 10.47 -5.48
C LEU A 213 23.09 11.42 -4.56
N SER A 214 23.78 12.36 -3.89
CA SER A 214 23.12 13.30 -2.98
C SER A 214 22.15 14.24 -3.71
N VAL A 215 22.53 14.76 -4.88
CA VAL A 215 21.66 15.66 -5.66
C VAL A 215 20.42 14.92 -6.16
N LEU A 216 20.59 13.70 -6.68
CA LEU A 216 19.48 12.86 -7.15
C LEU A 216 18.56 12.47 -6.00
N LEU A 217 19.10 12.03 -4.86
CA LEU A 217 18.33 11.69 -3.66
C LEU A 217 17.53 12.89 -3.14
N ALA A 218 18.15 14.08 -3.05
CA ALA A 218 17.45 15.30 -2.65
C ALA A 218 16.33 15.67 -3.63
N THR A 219 16.57 15.50 -4.94
CA THR A 219 15.55 15.70 -5.97
C THR A 219 14.39 14.73 -5.80
N CYS A 220 14.67 13.45 -5.54
CA CYS A 220 13.66 12.42 -5.27
C CYS A 220 12.79 12.82 -4.08
N TRP A 221 13.39 13.24 -2.97
CA TRP A 221 12.66 13.72 -1.79
C TRP A 221 11.84 14.97 -2.05
N ALA A 222 12.40 15.95 -2.76
CA ALA A 222 11.68 17.15 -3.14
C ALA A 222 10.46 16.79 -4.00
N ARG A 223 10.62 15.97 -5.05
CA ARG A 223 9.50 15.53 -5.90
C ARG A 223 8.44 14.72 -5.15
N ALA A 224 8.85 13.90 -4.18
CA ALA A 224 7.95 13.15 -3.31
C ALA A 224 7.20 14.03 -2.28
N GLY A 225 7.55 15.32 -2.15
CA GLY A 225 6.95 16.26 -1.18
C GLY A 225 7.57 16.20 0.22
N LEU A 226 8.68 15.47 0.36
CA LEU A 226 9.45 15.36 1.60
C LEU A 226 10.55 16.43 1.62
N THR A 227 10.14 17.70 1.62
CA THR A 227 11.03 18.86 1.46
C THR A 227 12.07 19.00 2.56
N GLU A 228 11.72 18.67 3.81
CA GLU A 228 12.66 18.66 4.94
C GLU A 228 13.81 17.67 4.70
N LYS A 229 13.49 16.44 4.27
CA LYS A 229 14.50 15.42 3.93
C LYS A 229 15.38 15.86 2.76
N ALA A 230 14.82 16.53 1.76
CA ALA A 230 15.58 17.05 0.64
C ALA A 230 16.61 18.09 1.12
N ALA A 231 16.19 19.05 1.95
CA ALA A 231 17.07 20.06 2.52
C ALA A 231 18.19 19.45 3.38
N GLU A 232 17.89 18.44 4.20
CA GLU A 232 18.88 17.73 5.01
C GLU A 232 19.96 17.04 4.17
N VAL A 233 19.59 16.45 3.03
CA VAL A 233 20.55 15.79 2.13
C VAL A 233 21.49 16.83 1.49
N ILE A 234 20.95 17.97 1.05
CA ILE A 234 21.77 19.06 0.49
C ILE A 234 22.71 19.66 1.54
N GLU A 235 22.25 19.83 2.78
CA GLU A 235 23.09 20.31 3.88
C GLU A 235 24.24 19.32 4.18
N ARG A 236 23.95 18.02 4.23
CA ARG A 236 24.98 16.97 4.39
C ARG A 236 25.99 17.00 3.23
N LEU A 237 25.53 17.17 1.99
CA LEU A 237 26.40 17.31 0.83
C LEU A 237 27.28 18.56 0.93
N ARG A 238 26.73 19.69 1.40
CA ARG A 238 27.44 20.95 1.60
C ARG A 238 28.58 20.80 2.61
N GLN A 239 28.30 20.16 3.74
CA GLN A 239 29.28 19.88 4.79
C GLN A 239 30.44 19.00 4.29
N ARG A 240 30.16 17.99 3.46
CA ARG A 240 31.19 17.09 2.90
C ARG A 240 32.01 17.71 1.77
N SER A 241 31.38 18.52 0.91
CA SER A 241 32.02 19.08 -0.30
C SER A 241 32.70 20.43 -0.07
N GLY A 242 32.56 21.03 1.11
CA GLY A 242 33.09 22.37 1.39
C GLY A 242 32.30 23.49 0.71
N GLY A 243 31.02 23.25 0.41
CA GLY A 243 30.09 24.28 -0.07
C GLY A 243 29.95 24.45 -1.58
N ALA A 244 30.67 23.69 -2.40
CA ALA A 244 30.52 23.73 -3.86
C ALA A 244 30.73 22.35 -4.49
N ILE A 245 29.97 22.07 -5.55
CA ILE A 245 30.05 20.83 -6.32
C ILE A 245 30.13 21.13 -7.81
N THR A 246 30.63 20.17 -8.60
CA THR A 246 30.65 20.27 -10.05
C THR A 246 29.45 19.54 -10.63
N ILE A 247 28.62 20.22 -11.41
CA ILE A 247 27.47 19.66 -12.12
C ILE A 247 27.64 19.98 -13.60
N ALA A 248 27.57 18.98 -14.47
CA ALA A 248 27.75 19.13 -15.93
C ALA A 248 29.03 19.91 -16.32
N GLY A 249 30.12 19.74 -15.55
CA GLY A 249 31.39 20.44 -15.77
C GLY A 249 31.47 21.86 -15.18
N GLU A 250 30.37 22.41 -14.67
CA GLU A 250 30.34 23.73 -14.03
C GLU A 250 30.40 23.63 -12.50
N LYS A 251 31.25 24.44 -11.88
CA LYS A 251 31.30 24.56 -10.42
C LYS A 251 30.13 25.40 -9.93
N ARG A 252 29.27 24.82 -9.10
CA ARG A 252 28.08 25.46 -8.51
C ARG A 252 28.18 25.49 -7.00
N ALA A 253 27.87 26.65 -6.41
CA ALA A 253 27.76 26.78 -4.97
C ALA A 253 26.51 26.05 -4.48
N LEU A 254 26.64 25.38 -3.33
CA LEU A 254 25.52 24.76 -2.64
C LEU A 254 24.81 25.80 -1.76
N PRO A 255 23.47 25.74 -1.69
CA PRO A 255 22.67 26.66 -0.90
C PRO A 255 22.94 26.46 0.61
N SER A 256 22.77 27.52 1.40
CA SER A 256 23.10 27.50 2.82
C SER A 256 21.89 27.29 3.73
N THR A 257 20.68 27.47 3.20
CA THR A 257 19.42 27.27 3.93
C THR A 257 18.51 26.26 3.23
N GLY A 258 17.54 25.70 3.96
CA GLY A 258 16.62 24.70 3.41
C GLY A 258 15.68 25.23 2.32
N GLU A 259 15.20 26.47 2.44
CA GLU A 259 14.37 27.11 1.41
C GLU A 259 15.18 27.35 0.12
N GLU A 260 16.42 27.83 0.26
CA GLU A 260 17.35 27.96 -0.86
C GLU A 260 17.67 26.60 -1.50
N ALA A 261 17.70 25.51 -0.71
CA ALA A 261 17.95 24.17 -1.22
C ALA A 261 16.88 23.70 -2.20
N LEU A 262 15.61 23.94 -1.90
CA LEU A 262 14.51 23.58 -2.79
C LEU A 262 14.53 24.43 -4.06
N ALA A 263 14.68 25.75 -3.92
CA ALA A 263 14.77 26.65 -5.07
C ALA A 263 15.97 26.34 -5.98
N TRP A 264 17.10 25.92 -5.39
CA TRP A 264 18.28 25.48 -6.11
C TRP A 264 18.04 24.17 -6.87
N LEU A 265 17.34 23.20 -6.26
CA LEU A 265 16.93 21.95 -6.92
C LEU A 265 15.98 22.23 -8.09
N ASP A 266 14.97 23.08 -7.91
CA ASP A 266 14.02 23.46 -8.97
C ASP A 266 14.74 24.13 -10.15
N LYS A 267 15.79 24.92 -9.88
CA LYS A 267 16.60 25.56 -10.92
C LYS A 267 17.42 24.57 -11.74
N ILE A 268 17.87 23.47 -11.14
CA ILE A 268 18.72 22.47 -11.81
C ILE A 268 17.87 21.42 -12.53
N ASN A 269 16.76 21.01 -11.94
CA ASN A 269 15.96 19.87 -12.40
C ASN A 269 14.65 20.30 -13.08
N GLY A 270 14.41 21.61 -13.21
CA GLY A 270 13.16 22.17 -13.70
C GLY A 270 12.13 22.35 -12.59
N SER A 271 11.26 23.35 -12.75
CA SER A 271 10.24 23.68 -11.75
C SER A 271 9.38 22.45 -11.48
N ARG A 272 9.25 22.08 -10.21
CA ARG A 272 8.31 21.04 -9.80
C ARG A 272 6.90 21.46 -10.21
N THR A 273 6.24 20.65 -11.04
CA THR A 273 4.78 20.74 -11.16
C THR A 273 4.23 20.24 -9.83
N GLU A 274 3.92 21.16 -8.91
CA GLU A 274 3.12 20.81 -7.76
C GLU A 274 1.76 20.32 -8.28
N ILE A 275 1.60 19.00 -8.40
CA ILE A 275 0.27 18.41 -8.42
C ILE A 275 -0.28 18.74 -7.05
N ALA A 276 -1.01 19.86 -6.97
CA ALA A 276 -1.50 20.46 -5.74
C ALA A 276 -1.95 19.35 -4.79
N SER A 277 -1.13 19.07 -3.78
CA SER A 277 -1.40 18.03 -2.80
C SER A 277 -2.39 18.58 -1.77
N ASN A 278 -3.55 19.02 -2.25
CA ASN A 278 -4.69 19.20 -1.38
C ASN A 278 -5.12 17.79 -1.00
N SER A 279 -4.48 17.28 0.06
CA SER A 279 -4.92 16.05 0.71
C SER A 279 -6.39 16.24 1.02
N ALA A 280 -7.22 15.41 0.40
CA ALA A 280 -8.65 15.49 0.54
C ALA A 280 -9.01 15.09 1.97
N PHE A 281 -9.33 16.09 2.80
CA PHE A 281 -9.88 15.87 4.15
C PHE A 281 -11.33 15.36 4.10
N GLN A 282 -11.97 15.50 2.94
CA GLN A 282 -13.31 15.02 2.65
C GLN A 282 -13.27 14.15 1.39
N TRP A 283 -14.07 13.09 1.39
CA TRP A 283 -14.27 12.19 0.27
C TRP A 283 -15.73 12.31 -0.17
N ALA A 284 -16.07 13.46 -0.77
CA ALA A 284 -17.46 13.86 -1.01
C ALA A 284 -18.08 13.19 -2.24
N MET A 285 -17.31 12.46 -3.06
CA MET A 285 -17.81 11.73 -4.22
C MET A 285 -16.94 10.51 -4.56
N PHE A 286 -17.40 9.68 -5.50
CA PHE A 286 -16.61 8.53 -5.96
C PHE A 286 -15.24 8.96 -6.50
N ARG A 287 -14.17 8.37 -5.94
CA ARG A 287 -12.74 8.74 -6.13
C ARG A 287 -12.34 10.13 -5.57
N GLY A 288 -13.13 10.63 -4.62
CA GLY A 288 -12.83 11.68 -3.66
C GLY A 288 -13.00 13.13 -4.13
N ASN A 289 -12.82 13.43 -5.41
CA ASN A 289 -13.03 14.78 -5.97
C ASN A 289 -13.55 14.73 -7.41
N ALA A 290 -13.87 15.91 -7.98
CA ALA A 290 -14.43 16.02 -9.33
C ALA A 290 -13.52 15.45 -10.43
N SER A 291 -12.19 15.51 -10.26
CA SER A 291 -11.21 14.92 -11.18
C SER A 291 -11.05 13.41 -10.99
N ARG A 292 -11.69 12.81 -9.99
CA ARG A 292 -11.59 11.38 -9.63
C ARG A 292 -10.16 10.93 -9.32
N THR A 293 -9.34 11.83 -8.80
CA THR A 293 -7.92 11.61 -8.52
C THR A 293 -7.52 12.17 -7.15
N ALA A 294 -8.49 12.28 -6.22
CA ALA A 294 -8.22 12.75 -4.88
C ALA A 294 -7.15 11.89 -4.21
N ARG A 295 -6.25 12.55 -3.48
CA ARG A 295 -5.23 11.93 -2.66
C ARG A 295 -5.56 12.23 -1.22
N SER A 296 -5.54 11.25 -0.33
CA SER A 296 -5.57 11.48 1.11
C SER A 296 -4.14 11.51 1.65
N ASN A 297 -3.90 12.26 2.74
CA ASN A 297 -2.59 12.20 3.36
C ASN A 297 -2.38 10.82 4.00
N GLY A 298 -1.16 10.32 3.87
CA GLY A 298 -0.81 8.95 4.16
C GLY A 298 -0.04 8.66 5.45
N GLY A 299 -0.08 7.42 5.96
CA GLY A 299 0.50 7.00 7.24
C GLY A 299 0.23 5.54 7.58
N THR A 300 0.67 5.13 8.77
CA THR A 300 1.00 3.73 9.08
C THR A 300 -0.23 2.82 9.02
N PRO A 301 -0.14 1.65 8.37
CA PRO A 301 -1.19 0.64 8.40
C PRO A 301 -1.61 0.35 9.84
N LEU A 302 -2.89 0.53 10.15
CA LEU A 302 -3.42 0.22 11.47
C LEU A 302 -3.75 -1.27 11.54
N LEU A 303 -3.13 -1.99 12.48
CA LEU A 303 -3.41 -3.41 12.71
C LEU A 303 -4.79 -3.64 13.34
N ASN A 304 -5.33 -2.61 14.03
CA ASN A 304 -6.62 -2.69 14.71
C ASN A 304 -7.66 -1.78 14.04
N SER A 305 -8.86 -2.31 13.81
CA SER A 305 -10.01 -1.52 13.36
C SER A 305 -10.47 -0.58 14.47
N ARG A 306 -10.65 0.71 14.16
CA ARG A 306 -11.19 1.68 15.13
C ARG A 306 -12.64 1.39 15.52
N TRP A 307 -13.44 1.01 14.53
CA TRP A 307 -14.80 0.52 14.66
C TRP A 307 -15.16 -0.24 13.38
N ARG A 308 -16.23 -1.05 13.45
CA ARG A 308 -16.81 -1.76 12.29
C ARG A 308 -18.32 -1.65 12.37
N LEU A 309 -18.97 -1.61 11.21
CA LEU A 309 -20.42 -1.65 11.08
C LEU A 309 -20.81 -2.81 10.16
N PRO A 310 -21.85 -3.60 10.50
CA PRO A 310 -22.41 -4.57 9.57
C PRO A 310 -22.93 -3.91 8.29
N THR A 311 -22.72 -4.55 7.14
CA THR A 311 -23.23 -4.10 5.84
C THR A 311 -24.76 -4.18 5.77
N ALA A 312 -25.37 -5.11 6.52
CA ALA A 312 -26.82 -5.28 6.64
C ALA A 312 -27.24 -5.27 8.11
N ASN A 313 -28.44 -4.75 8.41
CA ASN A 313 -28.97 -4.70 9.78
C ASN A 313 -29.60 -6.04 10.23
N ASP A 314 -30.08 -6.87 9.29
CA ASP A 314 -30.69 -8.17 9.60
C ASP A 314 -29.61 -9.27 9.69
N PRO A 315 -29.50 -10.00 10.81
CA PRO A 315 -28.58 -11.13 10.94
C PRO A 315 -28.78 -12.26 9.91
N ALA A 316 -29.97 -12.39 9.31
CA ALA A 316 -30.22 -13.34 8.22
C ALA A 316 -29.57 -12.87 6.92
N ASP A 317 -29.75 -11.60 6.55
CA ASP A 317 -29.10 -11.01 5.38
C ASP A 317 -27.57 -11.02 5.51
N GLU A 318 -27.04 -10.74 6.70
CA GLU A 318 -25.60 -10.78 6.95
C GLU A 318 -24.99 -12.18 6.78
N ARG A 319 -25.75 -13.23 7.11
CA ARG A 319 -25.34 -14.62 6.84
C ARG A 319 -25.28 -14.89 5.35
N VAL A 320 -26.31 -14.48 4.60
CA VAL A 320 -26.36 -14.67 3.14
C VAL A 320 -25.25 -13.88 2.45
N LEU A 321 -24.97 -12.64 2.87
CA LEU A 321 -23.86 -11.85 2.34
C LEU A 321 -22.50 -12.52 2.57
N ARG A 322 -22.30 -13.13 3.75
CA ARG A 322 -21.09 -13.91 4.02
C ARG A 322 -20.97 -15.13 3.12
N GLU A 323 -22.07 -15.87 2.94
CA GLU A 323 -22.09 -17.02 2.01
C GLU A 323 -21.74 -16.62 0.58
N ILE A 324 -22.31 -15.53 0.06
CA ILE A 324 -21.98 -15.01 -1.28
C ILE A 324 -20.49 -14.65 -1.39
N ALA A 325 -19.95 -13.94 -0.40
CA ALA A 325 -18.54 -13.55 -0.38
C ALA A 325 -17.60 -14.77 -0.31
N ASP A 326 -17.98 -15.80 0.46
CA ASP A 326 -17.25 -17.06 0.55
C ASP A 326 -17.28 -17.82 -0.78
N ASP A 327 -18.41 -17.81 -1.49
CA ASP A 327 -18.54 -18.48 -2.79
C ASP A 327 -17.69 -17.79 -3.87
N TYR A 328 -17.69 -16.45 -3.94
CA TYR A 328 -16.74 -15.71 -4.79
C TYR A 328 -15.29 -16.06 -4.47
N THR A 329 -14.94 -16.17 -3.19
CA THR A 329 -13.57 -16.52 -2.77
C THR A 329 -13.20 -17.93 -3.23
N LYS A 330 -14.11 -18.92 -3.10
CA LYS A 330 -13.89 -20.30 -3.58
C LYS A 330 -13.74 -20.38 -5.11
N GLU A 331 -14.44 -19.52 -5.83
CA GLU A 331 -14.38 -19.42 -7.29
C GLU A 331 -13.17 -18.63 -7.79
N GLY A 332 -12.34 -18.06 -6.89
CA GLY A 332 -11.20 -17.23 -7.26
C GLY A 332 -11.59 -15.84 -7.78
N VAL A 333 -12.82 -15.40 -7.50
CA VAL A 333 -13.34 -14.07 -7.85
C VAL A 333 -13.19 -13.14 -6.64
N ALA A 334 -12.64 -11.95 -6.86
CA ALA A 334 -12.51 -10.96 -5.79
C ALA A 334 -13.91 -10.44 -5.37
N ALA A 335 -14.28 -10.62 -4.11
CA ALA A 335 -15.55 -10.16 -3.55
C ALA A 335 -15.55 -8.64 -3.22
N ILE A 336 -15.29 -7.82 -4.23
CA ILE A 336 -15.19 -6.35 -4.10
C ILE A 336 -16.59 -5.73 -4.01
N PRO A 337 -16.99 -5.11 -2.89
CA PRO A 337 -18.28 -4.43 -2.84
C PRO A 337 -18.28 -3.20 -3.76
N SER A 338 -19.38 -3.01 -4.46
CA SER A 338 -19.68 -1.82 -5.27
C SER A 338 -20.13 -0.62 -4.42
N LEU A 339 -20.35 -0.82 -3.12
CA LEU A 339 -20.75 0.19 -2.15
C LEU A 339 -19.58 1.12 -1.81
N GLN A 340 -19.68 2.40 -2.19
CA GLN A 340 -18.62 3.39 -2.00
C GLN A 340 -19.01 4.38 -0.90
N PRO A 341 -18.35 4.34 0.27
CA PRO A 341 -18.66 5.28 1.34
C PRO A 341 -18.21 6.70 0.99
N LEU A 342 -18.93 7.70 1.52
CA LEU A 342 -18.50 9.10 1.48
C LEU A 342 -18.05 9.54 2.86
N VAL A 343 -17.11 10.46 2.91
CA VAL A 343 -16.69 11.12 4.15
C VAL A 343 -16.86 12.61 4.00
N VAL A 344 -17.81 13.19 4.71
CA VAL A 344 -18.17 14.60 4.63
C VAL A 344 -18.27 15.16 6.03
N ASP A 345 -17.47 16.18 6.32
CA ASP A 345 -17.45 16.89 7.60
C ASP A 345 -17.47 15.98 8.86
N GLY A 346 -16.61 14.96 8.87
CA GLY A 346 -16.51 14.02 10.00
C GLY A 346 -17.65 13.00 10.11
N THR A 347 -18.54 12.93 9.12
CA THR A 347 -19.57 11.89 8.99
C THR A 347 -19.25 10.96 7.82
N VAL A 348 -19.31 9.65 8.06
CA VAL A 348 -19.21 8.62 7.03
C VAL A 348 -20.61 8.23 6.58
N LEU A 349 -20.92 8.46 5.31
CA LEU A 349 -22.16 8.00 4.68
C LEU A 349 -21.90 6.66 3.98
N MET A 350 -22.71 5.65 4.29
CA MET A 350 -22.57 4.30 3.78
C MET A 350 -23.92 3.78 3.29
N ARG A 351 -23.93 3.26 2.06
CA ARG A 351 -25.07 2.48 1.56
C ARG A 351 -25.01 1.08 2.19
N SER A 352 -26.18 0.61 2.60
CA SER A 352 -26.51 -0.79 2.90
C SER A 352 -27.49 -1.27 1.81
N PRO A 353 -27.83 -2.57 1.73
CA PRO A 353 -28.73 -3.08 0.70
C PRO A 353 -30.11 -2.40 0.64
N ARG A 354 -30.54 -1.71 1.70
CA ARG A 354 -31.87 -1.07 1.80
C ARG A 354 -31.87 0.33 2.38
N ARG A 355 -30.74 0.83 2.87
CA ARG A 355 -30.68 2.09 3.63
C ARG A 355 -29.39 2.83 3.33
N LEU A 356 -29.44 4.14 3.46
CA LEU A 356 -28.27 4.98 3.64
C LEU A 356 -28.10 5.25 5.13
N ILE A 357 -26.90 5.04 5.65
CA ILE A 357 -26.57 5.24 7.06
C ILE A 357 -25.47 6.28 7.13
N GLY A 358 -25.58 7.26 8.02
CA GLY A 358 -24.45 8.10 8.39
C GLY A 358 -23.96 7.81 9.79
N VAL A 359 -22.65 7.79 9.91
CA VAL A 359 -21.91 7.36 11.10
C VAL A 359 -20.89 8.43 11.45
N ASP A 360 -20.78 8.76 12.73
CA ASP A 360 -19.71 9.63 13.21
C ASP A 360 -18.35 8.97 12.98
N PHE A 361 -17.46 9.64 12.25
CA PHE A 361 -16.18 9.09 11.82
C PHE A 361 -15.29 8.68 13.00
N ARG A 362 -15.37 9.39 14.14
CA ARG A 362 -14.47 9.15 15.27
C ARG A 362 -14.91 7.96 16.11
N THR A 363 -16.21 7.83 16.33
CA THR A 363 -16.81 6.92 17.31
C THR A 363 -17.45 5.69 16.69
N GLY A 364 -17.79 5.72 15.40
CA GLY A 364 -18.54 4.63 14.76
C GLY A 364 -20.03 4.60 15.14
N LYS A 365 -20.53 5.60 15.86
CA LYS A 365 -21.95 5.67 16.24
C LYS A 365 -22.79 6.15 15.06
N ARG A 366 -23.92 5.50 14.82
CA ARG A 366 -24.92 5.93 13.83
C ARG A 366 -25.53 7.25 14.28
N VAL A 367 -25.43 8.28 13.42
CA VAL A 367 -25.95 9.63 13.70
C VAL A 367 -27.20 9.95 12.89
N TRP A 368 -27.38 9.33 11.72
CA TRP A 368 -28.63 9.42 10.95
C TRP A 368 -28.82 8.17 10.07
N GLU A 369 -30.05 7.93 9.61
CA GLU A 369 -30.37 6.90 8.63
C GLU A 369 -31.51 7.34 7.71
N TRP A 370 -31.49 6.81 6.50
CA TRP A 370 -32.50 7.01 5.47
C TRP A 370 -32.84 5.66 4.80
N PRO A 371 -34.13 5.31 4.61
CA PRO A 371 -35.30 6.01 5.13
C PRO A 371 -35.30 6.06 6.66
N HIS A 372 -35.90 7.10 7.23
CA HIS A 372 -35.99 7.24 8.68
C HIS A 372 -36.77 6.05 9.26
N SER A 373 -36.35 5.49 10.39
CA SER A 373 -37.00 4.33 11.04
C SER A 373 -38.53 4.45 11.17
N ASN A 374 -39.03 5.68 11.27
CA ASN A 374 -40.43 6.00 11.52
C ASN A 374 -41.25 6.20 10.23
N ASP A 375 -40.61 6.20 9.06
CA ASP A 375 -41.30 6.35 7.79
C ASP A 375 -41.78 4.98 7.27
N LEU A 376 -42.96 4.58 7.72
CA LEU A 376 -43.62 3.33 7.32
C LEU A 376 -43.98 3.31 5.82
N SER A 377 -44.00 4.45 5.15
CA SER A 377 -44.35 4.54 3.72
C SER A 377 -43.19 4.20 2.79
N LEU A 378 -41.95 4.36 3.28
CA LEU A 378 -40.71 4.01 2.60
C LEU A 378 -40.07 2.72 3.15
N GLN A 379 -40.69 2.06 4.12
CA GLN A 379 -40.26 0.71 4.50
C GLN A 379 -40.54 -0.22 3.32
N PRO A 380 -39.52 -0.88 2.73
CA PRO A 380 -39.78 -1.93 1.77
C PRO A 380 -40.72 -2.94 2.45
N THR A 381 -41.84 -3.22 1.80
CA THR A 381 -42.89 -4.13 2.28
C THR A 381 -42.33 -5.52 2.50
N ASP A 382 -41.70 -5.77 3.65
CA ASP A 382 -41.10 -7.06 3.95
C ASP A 382 -41.33 -7.41 5.42
N SER A 383 -42.43 -8.10 5.69
CA SER A 383 -42.57 -8.91 6.92
C SER A 383 -43.74 -9.91 6.95
N ARG A 384 -44.32 -10.37 5.83
CA ARG A 384 -45.40 -11.40 5.88
C ARG A 384 -45.41 -12.52 4.85
N ALA A 385 -44.30 -12.80 4.16
CA ALA A 385 -44.20 -13.99 3.31
C ALA A 385 -42.84 -14.67 3.43
N VAL A 386 -42.59 -15.29 4.58
CA VAL A 386 -41.64 -16.41 4.68
C VAL A 386 -42.27 -17.59 3.95
N ASN A 387 -42.11 -17.61 2.63
CA ASN A 387 -42.39 -18.78 1.80
C ASN A 387 -41.05 -19.21 1.20
N THR A 388 -40.73 -20.49 1.33
CA THR A 388 -39.43 -21.13 1.10
C THR A 388 -38.89 -21.03 -0.34
N GLY A 389 -39.60 -20.35 -1.24
CA GLY A 389 -39.16 -19.98 -2.59
C GLY A 389 -38.57 -18.57 -2.73
N ASN A 390 -38.59 -17.74 -1.68
CA ASN A 390 -38.17 -16.33 -1.72
C ASN A 390 -36.68 -16.11 -1.33
N SER A 391 -36.01 -17.13 -0.80
CA SER A 391 -34.61 -17.07 -0.36
C SER A 391 -33.64 -16.89 -1.53
N ALA A 392 -33.88 -17.54 -2.66
CA ALA A 392 -33.10 -17.33 -3.88
C ALA A 392 -33.28 -15.91 -4.44
N SER A 393 -34.51 -15.36 -4.40
CA SER A 393 -34.78 -13.97 -4.78
C SER A 393 -34.08 -12.97 -3.86
N ARG A 394 -34.10 -13.22 -2.54
CA ARG A 394 -33.40 -12.38 -1.56
C ARG A 394 -31.89 -12.43 -1.71
N ARG A 395 -31.31 -13.61 -1.93
CA ARG A 395 -29.88 -13.79 -2.19
C ARG A 395 -29.46 -13.02 -3.45
N ASN A 396 -30.24 -13.10 -4.52
CA ASN A 396 -29.96 -12.35 -5.76
C ASN A 396 -30.05 -10.84 -5.55
N GLU A 397 -31.05 -10.34 -4.82
CA GLU A 397 -31.16 -8.91 -4.47
C GLU A 397 -29.93 -8.45 -3.67
N LEU A 398 -29.51 -9.20 -2.66
CA LEU A 398 -28.34 -8.90 -1.85
C LEU A 398 -27.04 -8.93 -2.67
N SER A 399 -26.88 -9.94 -3.54
CA SER A 399 -25.76 -10.02 -4.49
C SER A 399 -25.69 -8.77 -5.36
N GLN A 400 -26.83 -8.44 -5.96
CA GLN A 400 -26.94 -7.30 -6.87
C GLN A 400 -26.58 -5.99 -6.16
N ARG A 401 -27.18 -5.72 -4.99
CA ARG A 401 -26.99 -4.46 -4.27
C ARG A 401 -25.58 -4.26 -3.73
N VAL A 402 -24.91 -5.33 -3.34
CA VAL A 402 -23.60 -5.22 -2.70
C VAL A 402 -22.48 -5.30 -3.73
N TRP A 403 -22.55 -6.17 -4.74
CA TRP A 403 -21.44 -6.42 -5.67
C TRP A 403 -21.68 -5.97 -7.11
N GLU A 404 -22.91 -6.04 -7.62
CA GLU A 404 -23.15 -5.90 -9.07
C GLU A 404 -23.69 -4.52 -9.48
N ASP A 405 -24.35 -3.79 -8.57
CA ASP A 405 -25.04 -2.52 -8.83
C ASP A 405 -24.17 -1.31 -8.47
N THR A 406 -23.23 -1.00 -9.36
CA THR A 406 -22.34 0.17 -9.21
C THR A 406 -23.10 1.50 -9.09
N PRO A 407 -24.16 1.78 -9.88
CA PRO A 407 -24.97 2.99 -9.69
C PRO A 407 -25.60 3.11 -8.30
N TYR A 408 -26.13 2.01 -7.74
CA TYR A 408 -26.69 1.99 -6.38
C TYR A 408 -25.66 2.31 -5.30
N GLY A 409 -24.44 1.80 -5.47
CA GLY A 409 -23.35 1.95 -4.50
C GLY A 409 -22.67 3.32 -4.51
N GLN A 410 -22.89 4.15 -5.53
CA GLN A 410 -22.28 5.48 -5.63
C GLN A 410 -23.15 6.58 -5.05
N MET A 411 -22.49 7.55 -4.41
CA MET A 411 -23.10 8.74 -3.85
C MET A 411 -22.21 9.95 -4.13
N SER A 412 -22.77 11.15 -3.99
CA SER A 412 -22.01 12.41 -3.96
C SER A 412 -22.58 13.39 -2.93
N SER A 413 -21.84 14.43 -2.59
CA SER A 413 -22.27 15.47 -1.64
C SER A 413 -21.64 16.82 -2.00
N ASP A 414 -22.37 17.89 -1.72
CA ASP A 414 -21.90 19.28 -1.80
C ASP A 414 -21.46 19.83 -0.43
N GLY A 415 -21.37 18.97 0.59
CA GLY A 415 -21.07 19.36 1.97
C GLY A 415 -22.30 19.68 2.82
N ARG A 416 -23.48 19.83 2.22
CA ARG A 416 -24.74 20.13 2.93
C ARG A 416 -25.81 19.06 2.69
N ALA A 417 -25.88 18.53 1.47
CA ALA A 417 -26.78 17.48 1.05
C ALA A 417 -25.99 16.27 0.51
N ALA A 418 -26.62 15.10 0.54
CA ALA A 418 -26.12 13.89 -0.10
C ALA A 418 -27.04 13.51 -1.26
N PHE A 419 -26.45 13.18 -2.40
CA PHE A 419 -27.12 12.80 -3.64
C PHE A 419 -26.79 11.35 -3.96
N PHE A 420 -27.81 10.54 -4.19
CA PHE A 420 -27.69 9.13 -4.52
C PHE A 420 -28.89 8.68 -5.35
N LEU A 421 -28.76 7.55 -6.04
CA LEU A 421 -29.87 6.94 -6.75
C LEU A 421 -30.64 6.02 -5.81
N ASP A 422 -31.95 6.22 -5.75
CA ASP A 422 -32.86 5.35 -5.01
C ASP A 422 -33.99 4.82 -5.88
N ASP A 423 -34.74 3.84 -5.38
CA ASP A 423 -35.76 3.10 -6.11
C ASP A 423 -35.28 2.48 -7.44
N LEU A 424 -34.06 1.98 -7.45
CA LEU A 424 -33.54 1.20 -8.57
C LEU A 424 -34.20 -0.19 -8.53
N GLY A 425 -35.17 -0.48 -9.39
CA GLY A 425 -35.77 -1.82 -9.45
C GLY A 425 -34.70 -2.93 -9.56
N GLY A 426 -34.97 -4.11 -8.99
CA GLY A 426 -34.10 -5.27 -9.16
C GLY A 426 -33.98 -5.58 -10.65
N THR A 427 -32.76 -5.64 -11.19
CA THR A 427 -32.61 -6.10 -12.56
C THR A 427 -32.89 -7.59 -12.52
N ALA A 428 -33.99 -8.04 -13.13
CA ALA A 428 -34.15 -9.45 -13.41
C ALA A 428 -32.84 -9.90 -14.06
N ALA A 429 -32.19 -10.91 -13.48
CA ALA A 429 -30.97 -11.51 -14.00
C ALA A 429 -31.28 -12.16 -15.36
N SER A 430 -31.50 -11.34 -16.38
CA SER A 430 -31.23 -11.73 -17.74
C SER A 430 -29.73 -11.82 -17.79
N ALA A 431 -29.23 -13.04 -17.90
CA ALA A 431 -27.87 -13.34 -18.29
C ALA A 431 -27.54 -12.58 -19.58
N ARG A 432 -27.20 -11.31 -19.45
CA ARG A 432 -26.61 -10.50 -20.50
C ARG A 432 -25.16 -10.43 -20.13
N SER A 433 -24.46 -11.50 -20.50
CA SER A 433 -23.04 -11.41 -20.78
C SER A 433 -22.85 -10.22 -21.72
N VAL A 434 -22.33 -9.11 -21.19
CA VAL A 434 -21.78 -8.07 -22.04
C VAL A 434 -20.50 -8.66 -22.61
N ARG A 435 -20.65 -9.41 -23.70
CA ARG A 435 -19.51 -9.81 -24.52
C ARG A 435 -19.07 -8.55 -25.25
N VAL A 436 -18.12 -7.82 -24.66
CA VAL A 436 -17.44 -6.71 -25.33
C VAL A 436 -16.66 -7.33 -26.50
N MET A 437 -17.27 -7.32 -27.69
CA MET A 437 -16.53 -7.59 -28.92
C MET A 437 -15.90 -6.28 -29.39
N PRO A 438 -14.62 -6.27 -29.78
CA PRO A 438 -14.03 -5.09 -30.36
C PRO A 438 -14.70 -4.87 -31.72
N PHE A 439 -15.25 -3.67 -31.91
CA PHE A 439 -15.90 -3.12 -33.13
C PHE A 439 -17.41 -3.40 -33.34
N GLY A 440 -18.23 -2.40 -32.95
CA GLY A 440 -19.34 -1.85 -33.76
C GLY A 440 -20.73 -2.51 -33.76
N ALA A 441 -21.70 -1.90 -33.07
CA ALA A 441 -23.01 -1.43 -33.57
C ALA A 441 -24.07 -1.25 -32.46
N PHE A 442 -24.76 -0.10 -32.47
CA PHE A 442 -25.95 0.28 -31.67
C PHE A 442 -27.21 -0.56 -32.09
N ARG A 443 -28.35 -0.73 -31.37
CA ARG A 443 -29.09 -0.06 -30.25
C ARG A 443 -29.97 -1.10 -29.52
N GLN A 444 -30.39 -0.82 -28.27
CA GLN A 444 -31.81 -0.91 -27.89
C GLN A 444 -32.10 0.00 -26.68
N ASN A 445 -33.27 0.66 -26.71
CA ASN A 445 -33.70 1.77 -25.86
C ASN A 445 -33.50 1.55 -24.35
N MET A 446 -32.77 2.46 -23.70
CA MET A 446 -32.83 2.65 -22.24
C MET A 446 -34.14 3.36 -21.88
N ALA A 447 -34.99 2.71 -21.08
CA ALA A 447 -35.97 3.42 -20.27
C ALA A 447 -35.22 4.01 -19.07
N PHE A 448 -35.17 5.35 -18.98
CA PHE A 448 -34.57 6.04 -17.85
C PHE A 448 -35.48 5.97 -16.63
N PRO A 449 -34.95 5.77 -15.40
CA PRO A 449 -35.73 5.94 -14.18
C PRO A 449 -36.11 7.41 -13.98
N ASN A 450 -37.33 7.66 -13.50
CA ASN A 450 -37.83 9.00 -13.20
C ASN A 450 -37.08 9.58 -11.99
N SER A 451 -36.46 10.75 -12.14
CA SER A 451 -35.92 11.51 -11.01
C SER A 451 -37.05 12.18 -10.24
N THR A 452 -37.29 11.78 -8.99
CA THR A 452 -38.08 12.57 -8.04
C THR A 452 -37.14 13.42 -7.20
N ASN A 453 -37.28 14.75 -7.30
CA ASN A 453 -36.77 15.67 -6.29
C ASN A 453 -37.79 15.75 -5.16
N SER A 454 -37.36 15.44 -3.94
CA SER A 454 -38.12 15.67 -2.70
C SER A 454 -37.57 16.88 -1.96
#